data_AF-A0A353DUB6-F1
#
_entry.id   AF-A0A353DUB6-F1
#
_cell.length_a   1.000
_cell.length_b   1.000
_cell.length_c   1.000
_cell.angle_alpha   90.00
_cell.angle_beta   90.00
_cell.angle_gamma   90.00
#
_symmetry.space_group_name_H-M   'P 1'
#
loop_
_entity.id
_entity.type
_entity.pdbx_description
1 polymer ?
#
loop_
_entity_poly.entity_id
_entity_poly.type
_entity_poly.pdbx_seq_one_letter_code
_entity_poly.pdbx_strand_id
1 'polypeptide(L)'
;YLEAIGHLLSDMGAERLKWGAGVSDIMHLVSDGVPVMGLDVDRTRYFWYHHTAADTVDKLDRDEFNRCVAASAVMMWIVADMPTRLPR
;
A
#
# COMPACT_ATOMS: atom_id res chain seq x y z
N TYR A 1 5.35 -16.83 -1.38
CA TYR A 1 4.21 -16.15 -2.02
C TYR A 1 4.42 -14.64 -2.04
N LEU A 2 4.48 -13.98 -0.88
CA LEU A 2 4.56 -12.52 -0.83
C LEU A 2 5.76 -11.93 -1.59
N GLU A 3 6.96 -12.52 -1.47
CA GLU A 3 8.14 -12.07 -2.23
C GLU A 3 7.97 -12.17 -3.75
N ALA A 4 7.34 -13.26 -4.24
CA ALA A 4 7.04 -13.41 -5.66
C ALA A 4 6.05 -12.35 -6.14
N ILE A 5 5.09 -11.98 -5.30
CA ILE A 5 4.18 -10.87 -5.59
C ILE A 5 4.95 -9.54 -5.59
N GLY A 6 5.85 -9.32 -4.62
CA GLY A 6 6.73 -8.15 -4.57
C GLY A 6 7.53 -7.96 -5.86
N HIS A 7 8.05 -9.05 -6.46
CA HIS A 7 8.73 -8.97 -7.75
C HIS A 7 7.85 -8.48 -8.90
N LEU A 8 6.55 -8.78 -8.91
CA LEU A 8 5.62 -8.25 -9.91
C LEU A 8 5.38 -6.74 -9.76
N LEU A 9 5.74 -6.16 -8.61
CA LEU A 9 5.59 -4.73 -8.34
C LEU A 9 6.85 -3.90 -8.61
N SER A 10 7.95 -4.53 -9.04
CA SER A 10 9.26 -3.89 -9.17
C SER A 10 9.23 -2.67 -10.10
N ASP A 11 8.54 -2.77 -11.23
CA ASP A 11 8.43 -1.68 -12.21
C ASP A 11 7.70 -0.45 -11.66
N MET A 12 6.94 -0.63 -10.56
CA MET A 12 6.22 0.43 -9.86
C MET A 12 6.98 0.96 -8.65
N GLY A 13 8.14 0.39 -8.32
CA GLY A 13 8.94 0.74 -7.14
C GLY A 13 8.32 0.31 -5.81
N ALA A 14 7.49 -0.73 -5.82
CA ALA A 14 6.74 -1.23 -4.67
C ALA A 14 7.12 -2.68 -4.26
N GLU A 15 8.31 -3.15 -4.65
CA GLU A 15 8.81 -4.51 -4.42
C GLU A 15 9.24 -4.77 -2.97
N ARG A 16 9.57 -3.72 -2.22
CA ARG A 16 10.10 -3.85 -0.86
C ARG A 16 9.00 -4.17 0.14
N LEU A 17 9.04 -5.38 0.68
CA LEU A 17 8.15 -5.81 1.76
C LEU A 17 8.76 -5.48 3.14
N LYS A 18 7.92 -5.01 4.05
CA LYS A 18 8.27 -4.76 5.45
C LYS A 18 7.16 -5.28 6.37
N TRP A 19 7.54 -5.74 7.55
CA TRP A 19 6.61 -6.09 8.60
C TRP A 19 6.15 -4.84 9.36
N GLY A 20 4.87 -4.84 9.77
CA GLY A 20 4.21 -3.69 10.40
C GLY A 20 3.48 -2.84 9.36
N ALA A 21 2.18 -3.07 9.22
CA ALA A 21 1.34 -2.29 8.33
C ALA A 21 0.94 -0.99 9.04
N GLY A 22 1.43 0.17 8.58
CA GLY A 22 1.11 1.49 9.14
C GLY A 22 -0.24 2.03 8.64
N VAL A 23 -1.33 1.28 8.85
CA VAL A 23 -2.67 1.59 8.29
C VAL A 23 -3.67 1.79 9.42
N SER A 24 -3.93 3.05 9.76
CA SER A 24 -4.72 3.49 10.93
C SER A 24 -6.07 2.78 11.04
N ASP A 25 -6.83 2.70 9.94
CA ASP A 25 -8.24 2.28 9.98
C ASP A 25 -8.42 0.77 10.20
N ILE A 26 -7.39 -0.03 9.92
CA ILE A 26 -7.44 -1.50 9.93
C ILE A 26 -6.47 -2.12 10.93
N MET A 27 -5.82 -1.33 11.79
CA MET A 27 -4.94 -1.84 12.84
C MET A 27 -5.63 -2.84 13.78
N HIS A 28 -6.92 -2.63 14.08
CA HIS A 28 -7.68 -3.51 14.95
C HIS A 28 -7.83 -4.93 14.39
N LEU A 29 -7.88 -5.07 13.05
CA LEU A 29 -7.97 -6.37 12.38
C LEU A 29 -6.73 -7.24 12.61
N VAL A 30 -5.57 -6.61 12.81
CA VAL A 30 -4.32 -7.32 13.13
C VAL A 30 -4.45 -8.07 14.45
N SER A 31 -5.10 -7.46 15.46
CA SER A 31 -5.34 -8.10 16.76
C SER A 31 -6.30 -9.29 16.68
N ASP A 32 -7.18 -9.31 15.68
CA ASP A 32 -8.15 -10.38 15.43
C ASP A 32 -7.61 -11.50 14.52
N GLY A 33 -6.30 -11.51 14.23
CA GLY A 33 -5.66 -12.49 13.36
C GLY A 33 -6.08 -12.36 11.90
N VAL A 34 -6.38 -11.14 11.44
CA VAL A 34 -6.66 -10.89 10.02
C VAL A 34 -5.39 -10.36 9.37
N PRO A 35 -4.93 -10.96 8.26
CA PRO A 35 -3.84 -10.41 7.47
C PRO A 35 -4.15 -9.02 6.95
N VAL A 36 -3.24 -8.09 7.19
CA VAL A 36 -3.36 -6.70 6.75
C VAL A 36 -2.15 -6.33 5.92
N MET A 37 -2.38 -5.47 4.93
CA MET A 37 -1.35 -4.88 4.08
C MET A 37 -1.55 -3.37 4.01
N GLY A 38 -0.44 -2.63 4.02
CA GLY A 38 -0.41 -1.20 3.75
C GLY A 38 0.64 -0.88 2.69
N LEU A 39 0.38 0.14 1.87
CA LEU A 39 1.35 0.65 0.91
C LEU A 39 2.21 1.72 1.59
N ASP A 40 3.51 1.47 1.71
CA ASP A 40 4.49 2.40 2.29
C ASP A 40 5.08 3.29 1.19
N VAL A 41 4.66 4.56 1.17
CA VAL A 41 5.09 5.55 0.17
C VAL A 41 6.08 6.55 0.75
N ASP A 42 6.74 7.32 -0.11
CA ASP A 42 7.52 8.48 0.32
C ASP A 42 6.59 9.54 0.96
N ARG A 43 6.88 9.90 2.22
CA ARG A 43 6.12 10.87 3.01
C ARG A 43 6.92 12.13 3.35
N THR A 44 8.06 12.36 2.70
CA THR A 44 8.94 13.52 2.94
C THR A 44 8.20 14.87 2.91
N ARG A 45 7.22 15.01 2.02
CA ARG A 45 6.39 16.22 1.86
C ARG A 45 5.01 16.14 2.52
N TYR A 46 4.64 15.00 3.10
CA TYR A 46 3.28 14.75 3.61
C TYR A 46 2.85 15.80 4.65
N PHE A 47 3.69 16.01 5.67
CA PHE A 47 3.41 16.95 6.76
C PHE A 47 3.61 18.42 6.40
N TRP A 48 3.99 18.74 5.16
CA TRP A 48 4.01 20.13 4.70
C TRP A 48 2.59 20.66 4.47
N TYR A 49 1.66 19.78 4.08
CA TYR A 49 0.29 20.14 3.69
C TYR A 49 -0.78 19.52 4.56
N HIS A 50 -0.50 18.36 5.18
CA HIS A 50 -1.44 17.63 6.04
C HIS A 50 -2.11 18.54 7.08
N HIS A 51 -3.45 18.48 7.15
CA HIS A 51 -4.28 19.31 8.04
C HIS A 51 -4.16 20.83 7.83
N THR A 52 -3.87 21.26 6.60
CA THR A 52 -3.90 22.68 6.21
C THR A 52 -4.87 22.89 5.05
N ALA A 53 -5.25 24.15 4.79
CA ALA A 53 -6.04 24.49 3.60
C ALA A 53 -5.28 24.26 2.27
N ALA A 54 -3.97 24.01 2.32
CA ALA A 54 -3.16 23.69 1.15
C ALA A 54 -3.20 22.21 0.74
N ASP A 55 -3.87 21.35 1.51
CA ASP A 55 -4.10 19.93 1.17
C ASP A 55 -5.10 19.82 0.01
N THR A 56 -4.58 19.96 -1.20
CA THR A 56 -5.34 20.19 -2.43
C THR A 56 -4.70 19.45 -3.59
N VAL A 57 -5.49 19.18 -4.64
CA VAL A 57 -5.10 18.27 -5.73
C VAL A 57 -3.88 18.72 -6.54
N ASP A 58 -3.53 20.00 -6.50
CA ASP A 58 -2.37 20.51 -7.24
C ASP A 58 -1.02 20.13 -6.61
N LYS A 59 -1.03 19.48 -5.43
CA LYS A 59 0.18 18.90 -4.82
C LYS A 59 0.42 17.45 -5.24
N LEU A 60 -0.58 16.81 -5.87
CA LEU A 60 -0.46 15.44 -6.34
C LEU A 60 0.43 15.37 -7.58
N ASP A 61 1.42 14.49 -7.52
CA ASP A 61 2.13 14.04 -8.70
C ASP A 61 1.37 12.89 -9.37
N ARG A 62 1.12 13.02 -10.68
CA ARG A 62 0.31 12.06 -11.43
C ARG A 62 0.98 10.68 -11.52
N ASP A 63 2.30 10.63 -11.61
CA ASP A 63 3.04 9.38 -11.78
C ASP A 63 3.19 8.65 -10.43
N GLU A 64 3.40 9.38 -9.32
CA GLU A 64 3.28 8.85 -7.95
C GLU A 64 1.89 8.27 -7.71
N PHE A 65 0.83 9.00 -8.05
CA PHE A 65 -0.55 8.55 -7.89
C PHE A 65 -0.85 7.27 -8.69
N ASN A 66 -0.49 7.26 -9.98
CA ASN A 66 -0.73 6.10 -10.86
C ASN A 66 0.03 4.86 -10.38
N ARG A 67 1.26 5.00 -9.88
CA ARG A 67 2.01 3.88 -9.28
C ARG A 67 1.31 3.31 -8.06
N CYS A 68 0.74 4.16 -7.20
CA CYS A 68 -0.05 3.70 -6.05
C CYS A 68 -1.28 2.90 -6.50
N VAL A 69 -2.03 3.43 -7.47
CA VAL A 69 -3.22 2.75 -8.03
C VAL A 69 -2.84 1.38 -8.61
N ALA A 70 -1.79 1.33 -9.43
CA ALA A 70 -1.36 0.10 -10.07
C ALA A 70 -0.86 -0.93 -9.06
N ALA A 71 -0.03 -0.53 -8.08
CA ALA A 71 0.46 -1.43 -7.04
C ALA A 71 -0.70 -2.00 -6.20
N SER A 72 -1.64 -1.15 -5.77
CA SER A 72 -2.82 -1.61 -5.03
C SER A 72 -3.69 -2.57 -5.86
N ALA A 73 -3.94 -2.26 -7.14
CA ALA A 73 -4.75 -3.11 -8.01
C ALA A 73 -4.14 -4.50 -8.20
N VAL A 74 -2.83 -4.57 -8.48
CA VAL A 74 -2.10 -5.84 -8.65
C VAL A 74 -2.13 -6.66 -7.36
N MET A 75 -1.88 -6.04 -6.21
CA MET A 75 -1.93 -6.74 -4.92
C MET A 75 -3.31 -7.29 -4.61
N MET A 76 -4.36 -6.47 -4.75
CA MET A 76 -5.74 -6.89 -4.51
C MET A 76 -6.14 -8.03 -5.44
N TRP A 77 -5.83 -7.92 -6.73
CA TRP A 77 -6.14 -8.95 -7.71
C TRP A 77 -5.48 -10.28 -7.36
N ILE A 78 -4.17 -10.28 -7.14
CA ILE A 78 -3.43 -11.52 -6.86
C ILE A 78 -3.93 -12.17 -5.58
N VAL A 79 -4.08 -11.41 -4.49
CA VAL A 79 -4.55 -11.98 -3.21
C VAL A 79 -5.98 -12.51 -3.32
N ALA A 80 -6.85 -11.85 -4.09
CA ALA A 80 -8.22 -12.32 -4.30
C ALA A 80 -8.30 -13.60 -5.14
N ASP A 81 -7.43 -13.75 -6.14
CA ASP A 81 -7.41 -14.87 -7.10
C ASP A 81 -6.49 -16.03 -6.68
N MET A 82 -5.79 -15.91 -5.55
CA MET A 82 -4.91 -16.96 -5.06
C MET A 82 -5.68 -18.26 -4.73
N PRO A 83 -5.18 -19.45 -5.13
CA PRO A 83 -5.86 -20.72 -4.87
C PRO A 83 -5.88 -21.10 -3.38
N THR A 84 -4.97 -20.51 -2.60
CA THR A 84 -4.87 -20.72 -1.15
C THR A 84 -5.00 -19.38 -0.44
N ARG A 85 -5.84 -19.34 0.60
CA ARG A 85 -6.02 -18.14 1.42
C ARG A 85 -4.77 -17.83 2.25
N LEU A 86 -4.57 -16.56 2.55
CA LEU A 86 -3.55 -16.16 3.52
C LEU A 86 -3.87 -16.73 4.91
N PRO A 87 -2.85 -17.09 5.72
CA PRO A 87 -3.04 -17.58 7.09
C PRO A 87 -3.76 -16.54 7.96
N ARG A 88 -4.59 -16.97 8.91
CA ARG A 88 -5.13 -16.12 9.97
C ARG A 88 -4.27 -16.24 11.23
#